data_AF-A0A1B8YC32-F1
#
_entry.id   AF-A0A1B8YC32-F1
#
_cell.length_a   1.000
_cell.length_b   1.000
_cell.length_c   1.000
_cell.angle_alpha   90.00
_cell.angle_beta   90.00
_cell.angle_gamma   90.00
#
_symmetry.space_group_name_H-M   'P 1'
#
loop_
_entity.id
_entity.type
_entity.pdbx_description
1 polymer ?
#
loop_
_entity_poly.entity_id
_entity_poly.type
_entity_poly.pdbx_seq_one_letter_code
_entity_poly.pdbx_strand_id
1 'polypeptide(L)'
;MNTFSQKKARDLLSNPENFEGGVFITKNGISELFIQPIAEREREQADRNAERQAMALLKIAMLSKKDIMDGRKMTPEEALRRRRECRT
;
A
#
# COMPACT_ATOMS: atom_id res chain seq x y z
N MET A 1 9.98 12.48 14.38
CA MET A 1 9.74 13.01 13.02
C MET A 1 10.49 14.33 12.91
N ASN A 2 11.39 14.45 11.93
CA ASN A 2 12.31 15.59 11.83
C ASN A 2 11.73 16.70 10.96
N THR A 3 12.13 17.94 11.24
CA THR A 3 11.71 19.13 10.49
C THR A 3 12.92 20.02 10.23
N PHE A 4 13.10 20.43 8.97
CA PHE A 4 14.13 21.38 8.56
C PHE A 4 13.51 22.67 8.05
N SER A 5 14.24 23.78 8.19
CA SER A 5 13.92 24.99 7.42
C SER A 5 14.32 24.77 5.96
N GLN A 6 13.70 25.49 5.03
CA GLN A 6 14.03 25.43 3.61
C GLN A 6 15.52 25.69 3.33
N LYS A 7 16.13 26.63 4.08
CA LYS A 7 17.57 26.91 3.99
C LYS A 7 18.40 25.69 4.38
N LYS A 8 18.14 25.13 5.56
CA LYS A 8 18.86 23.94 6.06
C LYS A 8 18.66 22.75 5.12
N ALA A 9 17.45 22.56 4.60
CA ALA A 9 17.17 21.50 3.65
C ALA A 9 18.05 21.60 2.41
N ARG A 10 18.17 22.80 1.82
CA ARG A 10 19.02 23.05 0.64
C ARG A 10 20.48 22.67 0.89
N ASP A 11 21.02 23.04 2.04
CA ASP A 11 22.42 22.78 2.39
C ASP A 11 22.70 21.27 2.56
N LEU A 12 21.68 20.50 2.94
CA LEU A 12 21.80 19.06 3.21
C LEU A 12 21.43 18.16 2.02
N LEU A 13 20.87 18.71 0.93
CA LEU A 13 20.43 17.95 -0.26
C LEU A 13 21.53 17.10 -0.89
N SER A 14 22.79 17.47 -0.72
CA SER A 14 23.94 16.73 -1.25
C SER A 14 24.18 15.38 -0.56
N ASN A 15 23.65 15.17 0.65
CA ASN A 15 23.74 13.89 1.36
C ASN A 15 22.33 13.36 1.70
N PRO A 16 21.83 12.35 0.95
CA PRO A 16 20.53 11.72 1.17
C PRO A 16 20.32 11.16 2.59
N GLU A 17 21.39 10.76 3.29
CA GLU A 17 21.32 10.22 4.66
C GLU A 17 20.67 11.20 5.65
N ASN A 18 20.79 12.51 5.39
CA ASN A 18 20.15 13.55 6.20
C ASN A 18 18.61 13.52 6.16
N PHE A 19 18.04 12.80 5.19
CA PHE A 19 16.61 12.69 4.97
C PHE A 19 16.06 11.30 5.29
N GLU A 20 16.87 10.39 5.83
CA GLU A 20 16.42 9.06 6.26
C GLU A 20 15.27 9.14 7.25
N GLY A 21 14.28 8.27 7.06
CA GLY A 21 13.03 8.28 7.83
C GLY A 21 12.10 9.45 7.49
N GLY A 22 12.47 10.28 6.50
CA GLY A 22 11.66 11.36 5.96
C GLY A 22 11.61 12.61 6.83
N VAL A 23 11.67 13.77 6.17
CA VAL A 23 11.79 15.07 6.84
C VAL A 23 10.79 16.07 6.25
N PHE A 24 10.10 16.80 7.12
CA PHE A 24 9.28 17.93 6.72
C PHE A 24 10.11 19.19 6.53
N ILE A 25 9.87 19.90 5.43
CA ILE A 25 10.54 21.15 5.12
C ILE A 25 9.57 22.29 5.39
N THR A 26 10.02 23.23 6.22
CA THR A 26 9.25 24.41 6.63
C THR A 26 9.80 25.69 6.01
N LYS A 27 8.89 26.61 5.71
CA LYS A 27 9.17 27.98 5.32
C LYS A 27 8.32 28.89 6.20
N ASN A 28 8.97 29.83 6.90
CA ASN A 28 8.30 30.72 7.85
C ASN A 28 7.44 29.98 8.90
N GLY A 29 7.89 28.80 9.34
CA GLY A 29 7.19 27.97 10.33
C GLY A 29 6.05 27.10 9.77
N ILE A 30 5.72 27.22 8.48
CA ILE A 30 4.69 26.40 7.82
C ILE A 30 5.37 25.25 7.08
N SER A 31 4.89 24.02 7.27
CA SER A 31 5.38 22.85 6.54
C SER A 31 4.86 22.86 5.10
N GLU A 32 5.75 22.84 4.12
CA GLU A 32 5.42 22.93 2.69
C GLU A 32 5.70 21.62 1.94
N LEU A 33 6.75 20.88 2.33
CA LEU A 33 7.22 19.71 1.60
C LEU A 33 7.62 18.58 2.55
N PHE A 34 7.63 17.36 2.03
CA PHE A 34 8.21 16.19 2.68
C PHE A 34 9.25 15.58 1.73
N ILE A 35 10.46 15.36 2.23
CA ILE A 35 11.56 14.77 1.46
C ILE A 35 11.97 13.46 2.13
N GLN A 36 12.14 12.41 1.33
CA GLN A 36 12.56 11.09 1.77
C GLN A 36 13.44 10.44 0.66
N PRO A 37 14.44 9.62 1.02
CA PRO A 37 15.18 8.81 0.07
C PRO A 37 14.25 7.89 -0.76
N ILE A 38 14.48 7.82 -2.07
CA ILE A 38 13.67 7.02 -2.98
C ILE A 38 13.67 5.53 -2.61
N ALA A 39 14.81 4.99 -2.18
CA ALA A 39 14.95 3.59 -1.82
C ALA A 39 14.11 3.19 -0.60
N GLU A 40 13.93 4.09 0.37
CA GLU A 40 13.02 3.87 1.50
C GLU A 40 11.56 3.87 1.00
N ARG A 41 11.22 4.86 0.16
CA ARG A 41 9.87 5.00 -0.37
C ARG A 41 9.43 3.78 -1.19
N GLU A 42 10.33 3.24 -1.99
CA GLU A 42 10.08 2.03 -2.78
C GLU A 42 9.88 0.80 -1.89
N ARG A 43 10.69 0.66 -0.84
CA ARG A 43 10.56 -0.43 0.14
C ARG A 43 9.22 -0.36 0.88
N GLU A 44 8.85 0.81 1.40
CA GLU A 44 7.55 1.02 2.04
C GLU A 44 6.37 0.73 1.09
N GLN A 45 6.54 1.04 -0.20
CA GLN A 45 5.50 0.79 -1.19
C GLN A 45 5.39 -0.72 -1.50
N ALA A 46 6.50 -1.44 -1.57
CA ALA A 46 6.53 -2.88 -1.72
C ALA A 46 5.88 -3.58 -0.53
N ASP A 47 6.26 -3.19 0.70
CA ASP A 47 5.73 -3.77 1.94
C ASP A 47 4.22 -3.56 2.05
N ARG A 48 3.74 -2.32 1.80
CA ARG A 48 2.30 -2.01 1.78
C ARG A 48 1.55 -2.78 0.71
N ASN A 49 2.17 -3.02 -0.44
CA ASN A 49 1.53 -3.80 -1.51
C ASN A 49 1.42 -5.28 -1.10
N ALA A 50 2.49 -5.85 -0.54
CA ALA A 50 2.48 -7.22 -0.03
C ALA A 50 1.44 -7.42 1.08
N GLU A 51 1.38 -6.49 2.05
CA GLU A 51 0.39 -6.52 3.12
C GLU A 51 -1.04 -6.43 2.59
N ARG A 52 -1.31 -5.52 1.64
CA ARG A 52 -2.63 -5.40 0.98
C ARG A 52 -3.02 -6.68 0.26
N GLN A 53 -2.08 -7.33 -0.43
CA GLN A 53 -2.33 -8.59 -1.12
C GLN A 53 -2.63 -9.72 -0.12
N ALA A 54 -1.84 -9.84 0.94
CA ALA A 54 -2.07 -10.83 2.01
C ALA A 54 -3.44 -10.63 2.67
N MET A 55 -3.81 -9.38 2.98
CA MET A 55 -5.10 -9.04 3.56
C MET A 55 -6.27 -9.36 2.62
N ALA A 56 -6.12 -9.09 1.32
CA ALA A 56 -7.13 -9.44 0.33
C ALA A 56 -7.33 -10.96 0.24
N LEU A 57 -6.25 -11.74 0.21
CA LEU A 57 -6.31 -13.20 0.21
C LEU A 57 -6.98 -13.74 1.47
N LEU A 58 -6.63 -13.22 2.65
CA LEU A 58 -7.26 -13.60 3.91
C LEU A 58 -8.77 -13.30 3.89
N LYS A 59 -9.17 -12.12 3.42
CA LYS A 59 -10.59 -11.76 3.29
C LYS A 59 -11.33 -12.72 2.36
N ILE A 60 -10.75 -13.06 1.21
CA ILE A 60 -11.33 -14.02 0.26
C ILE A 60 -11.48 -15.39 0.94
N ALA A 61 -10.43 -15.89 1.59
CA ALA A 61 -10.47 -17.19 2.27
C ALA A 61 -11.54 -17.24 3.37
N MET A 62 -11.67 -16.17 4.16
CA MET A 62 -12.68 -16.05 5.21
C MET A 62 -14.10 -15.99 4.65
N LEU A 63 -14.30 -15.25 3.56
CA LEU A 63 -15.59 -15.22 2.85
C LEU A 63 -15.94 -16.59 2.27
N SER A 64 -15.00 -17.26 1.61
CA SER A 64 -15.20 -18.61 1.08
C SER A 64 -15.54 -19.61 2.19
N LYS A 65 -14.87 -19.53 3.34
CA LYS A 65 -15.19 -20.37 4.51
C LYS A 65 -16.63 -20.13 4.98
N LYS A 66 -17.05 -18.87 5.07
CA LYS A 66 -18.42 -18.51 5.42
C LYS A 66 -19.43 -19.03 4.39
N ASP A 67 -19.15 -18.89 3.10
CA ASP A 67 -20.01 -19.39 2.04
C ASP A 67 -20.21 -20.92 2.12
N ILE A 68 -19.15 -21.67 2.45
CA ILE A 68 -19.26 -23.12 2.69
C ILE A 68 -20.15 -23.41 3.90
N MET A 69 -19.97 -22.70 5.00
CA MET A 69 -20.79 -22.87 6.22
C MET A 69 -22.27 -22.55 5.97
N ASP A 70 -22.54 -21.52 5.17
CA ASP A 70 -23.89 -21.09 4.80
C ASP A 70 -24.51 -21.96 3.68
N GLY A 71 -23.81 -23.00 3.21
CA GLY A 71 -24.26 -23.85 2.11
C GLY A 71 -24.25 -23.19 0.73
N ARG A 72 -23.67 -21.99 0.61
CA ARG A 72 -23.49 -21.23 -0.65
C ARG A 72 -22.31 -21.79 -1.45
N LYS A 73 -22.47 -23.03 -1.93
CA LYS A 73 -21.48 -23.77 -2.72
C LYS A 73 -22.03 -24.11 -4.11
N MET A 74 -21.12 -24.39 -5.04
CA MET A 74 -21.44 -24.90 -6.37
C MET A 74 -20.46 -26.01 -6.74
N THR A 75 -20.91 -26.97 -7.55
CA THR A 75 -20.00 -27.94 -8.15
C THR A 75 -19.27 -27.29 -9.34
N PRO A 76 -18.12 -27.84 -9.78
CA PRO A 76 -17.42 -27.35 -10.96
C PRO A 76 -18.31 -27.30 -12.22
N GLU A 77 -19.20 -28.27 -12.39
CA GLU A 77 -20.13 -28.37 -13.52
C GLU A 77 -21.17 -27.24 -13.48
N GLU A 78 -21.73 -26.96 -12.30
CA GLU A 78 -22.68 -25.86 -12.09
C GLU A 78 -22.03 -24.50 -12.37
N ALA A 79 -20.80 -24.31 -11.89
CA ALA A 79 -20.01 -23.11 -12.15
C ALA A 79 -19.76 -22.91 -13.65
N LEU A 80 -19.37 -23.98 -14.36
CA LEU A 80 -19.11 -23.95 -15.78
C LEU A 80 -20.38 -23.64 -16.59
N ARG A 81 -21.50 -24.24 -16.21
CA ARG A 81 -22.81 -23.97 -16.83
C ARG A 81 -23.19 -22.49 -16.68
N ARG A 82 -23.21 -21.96 -15.46
CA ARG A 82 -23.51 -20.54 -15.19
C ARG A 82 -22.60 -19.59 -15.97
N ARG A 83 -21.29 -19.87 -16.01
CA ARG A 83 -20.34 -19.05 -16.78
C ARG A 83 -20.64 -19.02 -18.28
N ARG A 84 -21.13 -20.13 -18.84
CA ARG A 84 -21.55 -20.21 -20.25
C ARG A 84 -22.84 -19.45 -20.49
N GLU A 85 -23.81 -19.58 -19.60
CA GLU A 85 -25.10 -18.87 -19.67
C GLU A 85 -24.90 -17.34 -19.65
N CYS A 86 -24.04 -16.82 -18.77
CA CYS A 86 -23.73 -15.39 -18.68
C CYS A 86 -22.96 -14.79 -19.88
N ARG A 87 -22.55 -15.60 -20.87
CA ARG A 87 -21.89 -15.11 -22.10
C ARG A 87 -22.85 -14.85 -23.25
N THR A 88 -24.12 -15.23 -23.09
CA THR A 88 -25.20 -15.07 -24.08
C THR A 88 -26.01 -13.83 -23.73
#